data_AF-A0A350HA23-F1
#
_entry.id   AF-A0A350HA23-F1
#
_cell.length_a   1.000
_cell.length_b   1.000
_cell.length_c   1.000
_cell.angle_alpha   90.00
_cell.angle_beta   90.00
_cell.angle_gamma   90.00
#
_symmetry.space_group_name_H-M   'P 1'
#
loop_
_entity.id
_entity.type
_entity.pdbx_description
1 polymer ?
#
loop_
_entity_poly.entity_id
_entity_poly.type
_entity_poly.pdbx_seq_one_letter_code
_entity_poly.pdbx_strand_id
1 'polypeptide(L)'
;MNKKVLWGLLILLLSALLFSDELQESLSGDTLLNIEKDSLYANNKTHFSISYNIGLCSKGNDLSSGISDDIVSLVIGRFYLINSVELLKSFSYNKKSFDVGIGFGYANIQSGSFDTHFKDTILNNFSSNWAGLLLGKTYKYYLNSLIRFSSAFNAGLTVNYSQGYGIENYYNNSTSPFELQNIRRDFIGTGLFFQWFPFSLNKLFLNPYLMIKLEGAKEVNSSSPYEAVWSKKVNLWFTGVYVGFSIGN
;
A
#
# COMPACT_ATOMS: atom_id res chain seq x y z
N MET A 1 0.16 -15.53 14.53
CA MET A 1 -0.12 -14.97 13.18
C MET A 1 -1.63 -15.01 12.96
N ASN A 2 -2.27 -13.88 12.65
CA ASN A 2 -3.73 -13.79 12.56
C ASN A 2 -4.23 -14.64 11.37
N LYS A 3 -5.24 -15.49 11.57
CA LYS A 3 -5.79 -16.38 10.52
C LYS A 3 -6.15 -15.61 9.24
N LYS A 4 -6.59 -14.35 9.37
CA LYS A 4 -6.91 -13.48 8.22
C LYS A 4 -5.69 -13.10 7.37
N VAL A 5 -4.53 -12.90 8.00
CA VAL A 5 -3.25 -12.63 7.30
C VAL A 5 -2.77 -13.89 6.60
N LEU A 6 -2.94 -15.05 7.24
CA LEU A 6 -2.65 -16.34 6.61
C LEU A 6 -3.53 -16.56 5.38
N TRP A 7 -4.83 -16.23 5.44
CA TRP A 7 -5.73 -16.32 4.28
C TRP A 7 -5.37 -15.34 3.16
N GLY A 8 -4.95 -14.10 3.46
CA GLY A 8 -4.47 -13.16 2.44
C GLY A 8 -3.19 -13.63 1.75
N LEU A 9 -2.22 -14.14 2.51
CA LEU A 9 -1.03 -14.79 1.97
C LEU A 9 -1.37 -16.05 1.19
N LEU A 10 -2.33 -16.85 1.65
CA LEU A 10 -2.79 -18.06 0.97
C LEU A 10 -3.48 -17.72 -0.35
N ILE A 11 -4.31 -16.67 -0.42
CA ILE A 11 -4.95 -16.20 -1.65
C ILE A 11 -3.91 -15.66 -2.64
N LEU A 12 -2.85 -14.99 -2.16
CA LEU A 12 -1.71 -14.56 -2.97
C LEU A 12 -0.84 -15.72 -3.45
N LEU A 13 -0.63 -16.73 -2.60
CA LEU A 13 0.06 -17.96 -2.97
C LEU A 13 -0.79 -18.75 -3.97
N LEU A 14 -2.10 -18.83 -3.74
CA LEU A 14 -3.07 -19.48 -4.62
C LEU A 14 -3.23 -18.74 -5.94
N SER A 15 -3.19 -17.41 -5.99
CA SER A 15 -3.19 -16.70 -7.26
C SER A 15 -1.88 -16.91 -8.01
N ALA A 16 -0.74 -16.87 -7.30
CA ALA A 16 0.55 -17.24 -7.89
C ALA A 16 0.61 -18.72 -8.34
N LEU A 17 -0.07 -19.64 -7.64
CA LEU A 17 -0.16 -21.06 -7.96
C LEU A 17 -1.20 -21.35 -9.06
N LEU A 18 -2.32 -20.64 -9.11
CA LEU A 18 -3.34 -20.77 -10.17
C LEU A 18 -2.77 -20.32 -11.53
N PHE A 19 -1.85 -19.35 -11.54
CA PHE A 19 -1.05 -19.00 -12.72
C PHE A 19 0.13 -19.96 -12.99
N SER A 20 0.49 -20.80 -12.03
CA SER A 20 1.51 -21.87 -12.16
C SER A 20 0.89 -23.18 -12.67
N ASP A 21 -0.35 -23.49 -12.31
CA ASP A 21 -1.01 -24.75 -12.64
C ASP A 21 -1.50 -24.75 -14.11
N GLU A 22 -1.92 -23.61 -14.65
CA GLU A 22 -2.10 -23.43 -16.11
C GLU A 22 -0.78 -23.63 -16.90
N LEU A 23 0.37 -23.50 -16.24
CA LEU A 23 1.70 -23.82 -16.78
C LEU A 23 2.07 -25.30 -16.58
N GLN A 24 1.55 -25.96 -15.54
CA GLN A 24 1.77 -27.39 -15.27
C GLN A 24 0.82 -28.32 -16.02
N GLU A 25 -0.38 -27.87 -16.40
CA GLU A 25 -1.26 -28.61 -17.33
C GLU A 25 -0.65 -28.72 -18.74
N SER A 26 0.33 -27.87 -19.08
CA SER A 26 1.16 -28.04 -20.28
C SER A 26 2.28 -29.10 -20.13
N LEU A 27 2.49 -29.64 -18.93
CA LEU A 27 3.61 -30.52 -18.57
C LEU A 27 3.19 -31.94 -18.14
N SER A 28 1.89 -32.26 -18.09
CA SER A 28 1.40 -33.60 -17.76
C SER A 28 0.60 -34.21 -18.90
N GLY A 29 1.29 -34.52 -19.99
CA GLY A 29 0.73 -35.24 -21.12
C GLY A 29 1.83 -35.75 -22.03
N ASP A 30 2.44 -36.88 -21.64
CA ASP A 30 3.37 -37.65 -22.45
C ASP A 30 2.75 -37.97 -23.82
N THR A 31 3.04 -37.11 -24.81
CA THR A 31 2.90 -37.44 -26.22
C THR A 31 4.03 -36.80 -27.01
N LEU A 32 5.05 -37.62 -27.22
CA LEU A 32 5.82 -37.71 -28.46
C LEU A 32 6.71 -36.51 -28.85
N LEU A 33 7.98 -36.64 -28.44
CA LEU A 33 9.14 -36.73 -29.34
C LEU A 33 9.07 -35.91 -30.65
N ASN A 34 9.98 -34.93 -30.76
CA ASN A 34 10.43 -34.22 -31.97
C ASN A 34 9.79 -32.88 -32.35
N ILE A 35 9.47 -32.02 -31.39
CA ILE A 35 9.33 -30.58 -31.67
C ILE A 35 10.37 -29.80 -30.87
N GLU A 36 11.44 -29.42 -31.56
CA GLU A 36 12.36 -28.31 -31.25
C GLU A 36 12.77 -28.12 -29.79
N LYS A 37 13.77 -28.90 -29.36
CA LYS A 37 14.57 -28.61 -28.16
C LYS A 37 15.42 -27.33 -28.26
N ASP A 38 15.37 -26.61 -29.38
CA ASP A 38 16.26 -25.48 -29.69
C ASP A 38 15.61 -24.08 -29.60
N SER A 39 14.34 -23.93 -29.18
CA SER A 39 13.70 -22.59 -29.07
C SER A 39 13.20 -22.19 -27.68
N LEU A 40 13.13 -23.11 -26.71
CA LEU A 40 12.58 -22.81 -25.37
C LEU A 40 13.60 -22.32 -24.32
N TYR A 41 14.90 -22.38 -24.63
CA TYR A 41 15.98 -21.78 -23.83
C TYR A 41 16.44 -20.41 -24.38
N ALA A 42 15.54 -19.68 -25.04
CA ALA A 42 15.81 -18.33 -25.51
C ALA A 42 15.93 -17.33 -24.34
N ASN A 43 17.13 -17.19 -23.79
CA ASN A 43 17.62 -15.99 -23.08
C ASN A 43 16.65 -15.37 -22.06
N ASN A 44 16.30 -16.09 -21.00
CA ASN A 44 15.65 -15.50 -19.81
C ASN A 44 16.65 -14.63 -19.04
N LYS A 45 16.95 -13.44 -19.57
CA LYS A 45 17.65 -12.41 -18.81
C LYS A 45 16.71 -11.96 -17.69
N THR A 46 16.99 -12.42 -16.47
CA THR A 46 16.35 -11.90 -15.27
C THR A 46 16.97 -10.54 -14.97
N HIS A 47 16.16 -9.50 -14.94
CA HIS A 47 16.58 -8.16 -14.53
C HIS A 47 16.10 -7.88 -13.11
N PHE A 48 16.94 -7.21 -12.33
CA PHE A 48 16.61 -6.76 -10.98
C PHE A 48 16.74 -5.25 -10.94
N SER A 49 15.71 -4.57 -10.45
CA SER A 49 15.77 -3.12 -10.28
C SER A 49 15.43 -2.71 -8.86
N ILE A 50 16.10 -1.66 -8.40
CA ILE A 50 15.84 -0.98 -7.14
C ILE A 50 15.29 0.39 -7.47
N SER A 51 14.18 0.75 -6.86
CA SER A 51 13.51 2.02 -7.08
C SER A 51 13.33 2.78 -5.77
N TYR A 52 13.39 4.10 -5.86
CA TYR A 52 12.98 5.02 -4.79
C TYR A 52 11.89 5.94 -5.31
N ASN A 53 10.86 6.19 -4.51
CA ASN A 53 9.81 7.16 -4.83
C ASN A 53 9.37 7.98 -3.61
N ILE A 54 8.92 9.19 -3.91
CA ILE A 54 8.23 10.09 -2.99
C ILE A 54 6.82 10.28 -3.52
N GLY A 55 5.82 10.03 -2.67
CA GLY A 55 4.40 10.17 -3.00
C GLY A 55 3.73 11.27 -2.19
N LEU A 56 2.89 12.06 -2.85
CA LEU A 56 1.91 12.93 -2.22
C LEU A 56 0.55 12.22 -2.23
N CYS A 57 0.14 11.75 -1.05
CA CYS A 57 -1.05 10.91 -0.87
C CYS A 57 -2.18 11.70 -0.21
N SER A 58 -3.42 11.40 -0.58
CA SER A 58 -4.59 11.91 0.15
C SER A 58 -4.75 11.18 1.47
N LYS A 59 -5.07 11.89 2.54
CA LYS A 59 -5.44 11.32 3.85
C LYS A 59 -6.82 10.65 3.82
N GLY A 60 -7.68 11.05 2.88
CA GLY A 60 -9.11 10.72 2.89
C GLY A 60 -9.87 11.36 4.06
N ASN A 61 -11.17 11.10 4.14
CA ASN A 61 -12.06 11.75 5.10
C ASN A 61 -11.85 11.31 6.56
N ASP A 62 -11.39 10.06 6.76
CA ASP A 62 -11.20 9.51 8.11
C ASP A 62 -10.02 10.16 8.86
N LEU A 63 -9.07 10.74 8.11
CA LEU A 63 -7.85 11.34 8.65
C LEU A 63 -7.69 12.82 8.23
N SER A 64 -8.69 13.44 7.60
CA SER A 64 -8.64 14.87 7.32
C SER A 64 -9.00 15.67 8.56
N SER A 65 -8.18 16.66 8.94
CA SER A 65 -8.57 17.67 9.92
C SER A 65 -9.57 18.65 9.30
N GLY A 66 -10.48 19.21 10.11
CA GLY A 66 -11.53 20.14 9.67
C GLY A 66 -11.04 21.31 8.82
N ILE A 67 -11.98 21.91 8.08
CA ILE A 67 -11.73 22.97 7.09
C ILE A 67 -11.07 24.17 7.79
N SER A 68 -9.82 24.44 7.43
CA SER A 68 -9.14 25.71 7.71
C SER A 68 -9.38 26.66 6.53
N ASP A 69 -9.50 27.95 6.79
CA ASP A 69 -9.70 28.99 5.77
C ASP A 69 -8.41 29.29 4.97
N ASP A 70 -7.25 28.79 5.42
CA ASP A 70 -5.97 28.94 4.74
C ASP A 70 -5.67 27.76 3.79
N ILE A 71 -5.29 28.08 2.55
CA ILE A 71 -4.95 27.13 1.49
C ILE A 71 -3.81 26.20 1.91
N VAL A 72 -2.79 26.72 2.59
CA VAL A 72 -1.64 25.91 3.02
C VAL A 72 -2.10 24.89 4.06
N SER A 73 -2.90 25.35 5.02
CA SER A 73 -3.52 24.50 6.03
C SER A 73 -4.47 23.46 5.42
N LEU A 74 -5.19 23.80 4.34
CA LEU A 74 -6.06 22.87 3.62
C LEU A 74 -5.27 21.77 2.90
N VAL A 75 -4.13 22.10 2.29
CA VAL A 75 -3.25 21.11 1.64
C VAL A 75 -2.61 20.19 2.68
N ILE A 76 -2.03 20.74 3.75
CA ILE A 76 -1.41 19.95 4.84
C ILE A 76 -2.47 19.10 5.56
N GLY A 77 -3.70 19.60 5.69
CA GLY A 77 -4.82 18.88 6.29
C GLY A 77 -5.36 17.72 5.45
N ARG A 78 -5.12 17.72 4.12
CA ARG A 78 -5.67 16.72 3.19
C ARG A 78 -4.65 15.75 2.62
N PHE A 79 -3.37 16.11 2.63
CA PHE A 79 -2.32 15.30 2.01
C PHE A 79 -1.19 14.98 2.98
N TYR A 80 -0.46 13.91 2.68
CA TYR A 80 0.75 13.53 3.39
C TYR A 80 1.81 13.02 2.41
N LEU A 81 3.08 13.07 2.84
CA LEU A 81 4.19 12.54 2.06
C LEU A 81 4.55 11.12 2.53
N ILE A 82 4.81 10.25 1.57
CA ILE A 82 5.36 8.91 1.79
C ILE A 82 6.64 8.74 0.99
N ASN A 83 7.68 8.22 1.63
CA ASN A 83 8.92 7.84 0.97
C ASN A 83 8.96 6.31 0.90
N SER A 84 9.27 5.74 -0.26
CA SER A 84 9.31 4.30 -0.44
C SER A 84 10.51 3.83 -1.23
N VAL A 85 10.98 2.62 -0.89
CA VAL A 85 11.97 1.85 -1.63
C VAL A 85 11.29 0.57 -2.13
N GLU A 86 11.61 0.16 -3.35
CA GLU A 86 11.05 -1.02 -4.00
C GLU A 86 12.14 -1.83 -4.68
N LEU A 87 12.09 -3.15 -4.55
CA LEU A 87 12.90 -4.10 -5.28
C LEU A 87 11.99 -4.88 -6.24
N LEU A 88 12.32 -4.86 -7.52
CA LEU A 88 11.57 -5.51 -8.60
C LEU A 88 12.42 -6.59 -9.25
N LYS A 89 11.78 -7.69 -9.62
CA LYS A 89 12.35 -8.74 -10.45
C LYS A 89 11.51 -8.90 -11.72
N SER A 90 12.17 -8.81 -12.86
CA SER A 90 11.55 -8.98 -14.18
C SER A 90 11.60 -10.42 -14.66
N PHE A 91 10.49 -10.85 -15.22
CA PHE A 91 10.31 -12.13 -15.86
C PHE A 91 9.79 -11.89 -17.28
N SER A 92 10.31 -12.64 -18.23
CA SER A 92 9.89 -12.56 -19.63
C SER A 92 9.30 -13.90 -20.05
N TYR A 93 8.08 -13.88 -20.59
CA TYR A 93 7.39 -15.06 -21.11
C TYR A 93 6.61 -14.68 -22.37
N ASN A 94 6.79 -15.43 -23.46
CA ASN A 94 6.09 -15.19 -24.74
C ASN A 94 6.13 -13.72 -25.22
N LYS A 95 7.32 -13.09 -25.19
CA LYS A 95 7.58 -11.68 -25.54
C LYS A 95 6.87 -10.64 -24.66
N LYS A 96 6.17 -11.08 -23.60
CA LYS A 96 5.63 -10.20 -22.56
C LYS A 96 6.60 -10.18 -21.38
N SER A 97 6.79 -9.01 -20.79
CA SER A 97 7.54 -8.87 -19.55
C SER A 97 6.59 -8.49 -18.42
N PHE A 98 6.68 -9.23 -17.32
CA PHE A 98 5.98 -8.93 -16.08
C PHE A 98 7.02 -8.78 -14.97
N ASP A 99 6.80 -7.84 -14.07
CA ASP A 99 7.68 -7.68 -12.90
C ASP A 99 6.90 -7.94 -11.62
N VAL A 100 7.56 -8.61 -10.69
CA VAL A 100 7.06 -8.80 -9.32
C VAL A 100 8.01 -8.05 -8.39
N GLY A 101 7.45 -7.30 -7.44
CA GLY A 101 8.25 -6.52 -6.52
C GLY A 101 7.79 -6.59 -5.09
N ILE A 102 8.74 -6.28 -4.20
CA ILE A 102 8.51 -6.06 -2.78
C ILE A 102 8.93 -4.62 -2.46
N GLY A 103 8.18 -3.96 -1.59
CA GLY A 103 8.48 -2.58 -1.24
C GLY A 103 8.19 -2.24 0.22
N PHE A 104 8.88 -1.20 0.67
CA PHE A 104 8.76 -0.62 1.98
C PHE A 104 8.54 0.88 1.85
N GLY A 105 7.61 1.43 2.64
CA GLY A 105 7.30 2.85 2.68
C GLY A 105 7.18 3.38 4.09
N TYR A 106 7.52 4.65 4.27
CA TYR A 106 7.41 5.38 5.52
C TYR A 106 6.76 6.74 5.29
N ALA A 107 5.78 7.05 6.13
CA ALA A 107 5.08 8.33 6.14
C ALA A 107 4.95 8.86 7.57
N ASN A 108 4.99 10.19 7.71
CA ASN A 108 4.55 10.87 8.92
C ASN A 108 3.18 11.50 8.64
N ILE A 109 2.12 10.90 9.17
CA ILE A 109 0.75 11.36 8.99
C ILE A 109 0.36 12.15 10.24
N GLN A 110 0.69 13.44 10.20
CA GLN A 110 0.23 14.40 11.19
C GLN A 110 -1.25 14.70 10.92
N SER A 111 -2.05 14.74 11.98
CA SER A 111 -3.47 15.15 12.02
C SER A 111 -4.49 14.24 11.30
N GLY A 112 -5.56 13.94 12.05
CA GLY A 112 -6.84 13.40 11.59
C GLY A 112 -7.86 13.41 12.74
N SER A 113 -9.04 14.00 12.51
CA SER A 113 -10.15 13.94 13.46
C SER A 113 -11.01 12.73 13.08
N PHE A 114 -10.80 11.59 13.71
CA PHE A 114 -11.60 10.40 13.45
C PHE A 114 -12.78 10.36 14.41
N ASP A 115 -13.92 10.97 14.07
CA ASP A 115 -15.09 10.89 14.94
C ASP A 115 -15.54 9.42 15.10
N THR A 116 -15.45 8.94 16.34
CA THR A 116 -15.81 7.57 16.74
C THR A 116 -17.28 7.45 17.15
N HIS A 117 -17.99 8.57 17.36
CA HIS A 117 -19.38 8.64 17.84
C HIS A 117 -19.72 7.65 18.97
N PHE A 118 -18.77 7.38 19.86
CA PHE A 118 -18.97 6.39 20.91
C PHE A 118 -19.72 7.00 22.09
N LYS A 119 -20.77 6.32 22.56
CA LYS A 119 -21.39 6.58 23.87
C LYS A 119 -20.67 5.75 24.92
N ASP A 120 -19.86 6.41 25.73
CA ASP A 120 -19.17 5.74 26.82
C ASP A 120 -20.12 5.45 27.98
N THR A 121 -20.57 4.20 28.01
CA THR A 121 -21.36 3.63 29.11
C THR A 121 -20.51 2.88 30.13
N ILE A 122 -19.20 2.71 29.88
CA ILE A 122 -18.33 1.83 30.69
C ILE A 122 -17.58 2.62 31.76
N LEU A 123 -17.07 3.81 31.43
CA LEU A 123 -16.29 4.59 32.40
C LEU A 123 -17.10 5.66 33.12
N ASN A 124 -18.11 6.29 32.50
CA ASN A 124 -18.83 7.39 33.15
C ASN A 124 -20.28 7.69 32.66
N ASN A 125 -20.95 6.79 31.94
CA ASN A 125 -22.36 6.98 31.55
C ASN A 125 -22.64 8.29 30.76
N PHE A 126 -21.69 8.74 29.93
CA PHE A 126 -21.82 9.99 29.17
C PHE A 126 -22.34 9.79 27.73
N SER A 127 -23.09 10.78 27.25
CA SER A 127 -23.89 10.70 26.03
C SER A 127 -23.17 11.10 24.73
N SER A 128 -21.96 11.66 24.78
CA SER A 128 -21.16 11.94 23.57
C SER A 128 -19.65 12.03 23.85
N ASN A 129 -18.89 11.02 23.46
CA ASN A 129 -17.43 11.08 23.43
C ASN A 129 -16.94 11.02 21.98
N TRP A 130 -15.96 11.86 21.64
CA TRP A 130 -15.24 11.81 20.36
C TRP A 130 -13.78 11.47 20.63
N ALA A 131 -13.14 10.74 19.71
CA ALA A 131 -11.71 10.45 19.76
C ALA A 131 -10.97 11.11 18.60
N GLY A 132 -9.96 11.95 18.87
CA GLY A 132 -9.03 12.39 17.84
C GLY A 132 -7.98 11.30 17.59
N LEU A 133 -7.60 11.02 16.34
CA LEU A 133 -6.56 10.03 16.01
C LEU A 133 -5.38 10.69 15.30
N LEU A 134 -4.22 10.62 15.92
CA LEU A 134 -2.97 11.14 15.38
C LEU A 134 -2.04 9.98 15.02
N LEU A 135 -2.13 9.45 13.79
CA LEU A 135 -1.38 8.26 13.34
C LEU A 135 0.14 8.43 13.24
N GLY A 136 0.68 9.65 13.41
CA GLY A 136 2.11 9.91 13.57
C GLY A 136 2.97 9.13 12.57
N LYS A 137 3.60 8.04 13.03
CA LYS A 137 4.48 7.19 12.19
C LYS A 137 3.68 6.09 11.51
N THR A 138 3.73 6.04 10.18
CA THR A 138 3.09 4.99 9.39
C THR A 138 4.11 4.25 8.54
N TYR A 139 4.15 2.92 8.66
CA TYR A 139 4.99 2.02 7.89
C TYR A 139 4.12 1.22 6.93
N LYS A 140 4.58 1.04 5.70
CA LYS A 140 3.89 0.31 4.65
C LYS A 140 4.81 -0.77 4.09
N TYR A 141 4.31 -1.98 3.97
CA TYR A 141 4.95 -3.11 3.30
C TYR A 141 4.04 -3.55 2.18
N TYR A 142 4.57 -3.77 0.98
CA TYR A 142 3.72 -4.10 -0.15
C TYR A 142 4.38 -5.05 -1.14
N LEU A 143 3.52 -5.79 -1.83
CA LEU A 143 3.85 -6.64 -2.97
C LEU A 143 3.19 -6.05 -4.21
N ASN A 144 3.96 -5.94 -5.28
CA ASN A 144 3.48 -5.43 -6.56
C ASN A 144 3.62 -6.48 -7.64
N SER A 145 2.66 -6.48 -8.56
CA SER A 145 2.74 -7.17 -9.84
C SER A 145 2.47 -6.16 -10.93
N LEU A 146 3.37 -6.02 -11.90
CA LEU A 146 3.24 -5.05 -12.98
C LEU A 146 3.38 -5.69 -14.35
N ILE A 147 2.64 -5.15 -15.30
CA ILE A 147 2.68 -5.51 -16.71
C ILE A 147 3.22 -4.31 -17.48
N ARG A 148 4.21 -4.56 -18.32
CA ARG A 148 4.77 -3.56 -19.24
C ARG A 148 3.94 -3.52 -20.51
N PHE A 149 3.26 -2.41 -20.78
CA PHE A 149 2.50 -2.22 -22.01
C PHE A 149 3.37 -1.63 -23.13
N SER A 150 4.31 -0.76 -22.76
CA SER A 150 5.30 -0.18 -23.66
C SER A 150 6.58 0.15 -22.89
N SER A 151 7.59 0.66 -23.58
CA SER A 151 8.80 1.19 -22.94
C SER A 151 8.53 2.41 -22.04
N ALA A 152 7.41 3.10 -22.25
CA ALA A 152 7.07 4.33 -21.57
C ALA A 152 5.94 4.17 -20.54
N PHE A 153 5.20 3.04 -20.55
CA PHE A 153 4.00 2.87 -19.73
C PHE A 153 3.83 1.45 -19.18
N ASN A 154 3.62 1.40 -17.87
CA ASN A 154 3.32 0.19 -17.11
C ASN A 154 2.05 0.38 -16.28
N ALA A 155 1.34 -0.71 -16.01
CA ALA A 155 0.32 -0.72 -14.96
C ALA A 155 0.47 -1.96 -14.08
N GLY A 156 0.01 -1.87 -12.84
CA GLY A 156 0.16 -2.96 -11.90
C GLY A 156 -0.86 -2.95 -10.78
N LEU A 157 -0.81 -4.02 -10.00
CA LEU A 157 -1.60 -4.26 -8.81
C LEU A 157 -0.68 -4.28 -7.60
N THR A 158 -1.20 -3.82 -6.47
CA THR A 158 -0.50 -3.78 -5.19
C THR A 158 -1.35 -4.44 -4.12
N VAL A 159 -0.74 -5.28 -3.30
CA VAL A 159 -1.29 -5.69 -2.00
C VAL A 159 -0.40 -5.11 -0.92
N ASN A 160 -0.99 -4.49 0.10
CA ASN A 160 -0.24 -3.83 1.17
C ASN A 160 -0.69 -4.27 2.56
N TYR A 161 0.27 -4.25 3.47
CA TYR A 161 0.08 -4.28 4.90
C TYR A 161 0.74 -3.02 5.47
N SER A 162 0.06 -2.31 6.37
CA SER A 162 0.63 -1.12 7.00
C SER A 162 0.38 -1.09 8.50
N GLN A 163 1.27 -0.38 9.19
CA GLN A 163 1.23 -0.15 10.63
C GLN A 163 1.27 1.34 10.88
N GLY A 164 0.24 1.87 11.53
CA GLY A 164 0.19 3.26 12.00
C GLY A 164 0.39 3.32 13.52
N TYR A 165 1.23 4.23 13.98
CA TYR A 165 1.56 4.42 15.39
C TYR A 165 1.26 5.84 15.83
N GLY A 166 0.36 5.97 16.78
CA GLY A 166 -0.26 7.23 17.08
C GLY A 166 -0.76 7.43 18.49
N ILE A 167 -1.51 8.52 18.63
CA ILE A 167 -2.15 8.96 19.87
C ILE A 167 -3.65 9.01 19.62
N GLU A 168 -4.45 8.55 20.59
CA GLU A 168 -5.90 8.78 20.61
C GLU A 168 -6.27 9.74 21.73
N ASN A 169 -6.96 10.81 21.40
CA ASN A 169 -7.41 11.83 22.35
C ASN A 169 -8.91 11.68 22.58
N TYR A 170 -9.33 11.30 23.77
CA TYR A 170 -10.74 11.15 24.12
C TYR A 170 -11.27 12.39 24.81
N TYR A 171 -12.38 12.93 24.32
CA TYR A 171 -12.98 14.12 24.88
C TYR A 171 -14.29 13.76 25.58
N ASN A 172 -14.40 14.15 26.85
CA ASN A 172 -15.59 13.98 27.68
C ASN A 172 -16.12 15.36 28.07
N ASN A 173 -17.15 15.89 27.38
CA ASN A 173 -17.94 17.11 27.67
C ASN A 173 -17.20 18.36 28.23
N SER A 174 -15.88 18.34 28.20
CA SER A 174 -14.92 19.26 28.77
C SER A 174 -13.87 19.47 27.70
N THR A 175 -13.26 20.64 27.71
CA THR A 175 -12.27 21.06 26.72
C THR A 175 -10.92 20.34 26.87
N SER A 176 -10.75 19.51 27.90
CA SER A 176 -9.51 18.79 28.17
C SER A 176 -9.64 17.31 27.81
N PRO A 177 -8.96 16.83 26.76
CA PRO A 177 -8.98 15.41 26.41
C PRO A 177 -8.22 14.58 27.45
N PHE A 178 -8.67 13.35 27.66
CA PHE A 178 -7.83 12.29 28.20
C PHE A 178 -7.09 11.62 27.05
N GLU A 179 -5.76 11.65 27.10
CA GLU A 179 -4.88 11.17 26.04
C GLU A 179 -4.42 9.73 26.29
N LEU A 180 -4.64 8.86 25.30
CA LEU A 180 -4.01 7.55 25.21
C LEU A 180 -2.83 7.62 24.26
N GLN A 181 -1.64 7.39 24.79
CA GLN A 181 -0.41 7.36 23.99
C GLN A 181 -0.12 5.97 23.45
N ASN A 182 0.57 5.93 22.30
CA ASN A 182 1.19 4.75 21.72
C ASN A 182 0.21 3.67 21.24
N ILE A 183 -0.85 4.07 20.55
CA ILE A 183 -1.73 3.12 19.88
C ILE A 183 -1.14 2.69 18.54
N ARG A 184 -1.19 1.39 18.28
CA ARG A 184 -0.86 0.78 17.01
C ARG A 184 -2.14 0.35 16.31
N ARG A 185 -2.23 0.66 15.02
CA ARG A 185 -3.27 0.14 14.13
C ARG A 185 -2.62 -0.58 12.96
N ASP A 186 -3.18 -1.74 12.63
CA ASP A 186 -2.76 -2.54 11.48
C ASP A 186 -3.80 -2.44 10.38
N PHE A 187 -3.35 -2.28 9.14
CA PHE A 187 -4.21 -2.17 7.97
C PHE A 187 -3.80 -3.18 6.89
N ILE A 188 -4.79 -3.65 6.13
CA ILE A 188 -4.57 -4.47 4.94
C ILE A 188 -5.33 -3.82 3.79
N GLY A 189 -4.67 -3.76 2.64
CA GLY A 189 -5.18 -3.04 1.49
C GLY A 189 -4.77 -3.64 0.16
N THR A 190 -5.40 -3.12 -0.87
CA THR A 190 -5.07 -3.42 -2.25
C THR A 190 -5.20 -2.14 -3.07
N GLY A 191 -4.63 -2.15 -4.26
CA GLY A 191 -4.74 -1.04 -5.18
C GLY A 191 -4.22 -1.38 -6.55
N LEU A 192 -4.31 -0.37 -7.41
CA LEU A 192 -3.73 -0.38 -8.74
C LEU A 192 -2.87 0.86 -8.93
N PHE A 193 -1.89 0.76 -9.81
CA PHE A 193 -1.01 1.86 -10.14
C PHE A 193 -0.69 1.91 -11.62
N PHE A 194 -0.36 3.10 -12.08
CA PHE A 194 0.05 3.40 -13.44
C PHE A 194 1.37 4.15 -13.37
N GLN A 195 2.35 3.73 -14.18
CA GLN A 195 3.70 4.27 -14.14
C GLN A 195 4.14 4.68 -15.55
N TRP A 196 4.69 5.89 -15.67
CA TRP A 196 5.19 6.47 -16.90
C TRP A 196 6.67 6.78 -16.80
N PHE A 197 7.43 6.46 -17.84
CA PHE A 197 8.86 6.75 -17.95
C PHE A 197 9.05 7.85 -19.01
N PRO A 198 9.07 9.13 -18.61
CA PRO A 198 9.07 10.25 -19.56
C PRO A 198 10.35 10.33 -20.39
N PHE A 199 11.49 9.87 -19.85
CA PHE A 199 12.78 9.80 -20.53
C PHE A 199 13.72 8.84 -19.77
N SER A 200 14.74 8.33 -20.46
CA SER A 200 15.79 7.50 -19.86
C SER A 200 17.07 8.31 -19.70
N LEU A 201 17.65 8.35 -18.50
CA LEU A 201 18.97 8.95 -18.28
C LEU A 201 20.05 7.86 -18.36
N ASN A 202 20.27 7.33 -19.57
CA ASN A 202 21.17 6.21 -19.85
C ASN A 202 22.59 6.38 -19.25
N LYS A 203 23.09 7.62 -19.14
CA LYS A 203 24.43 7.88 -18.57
C LYS A 203 24.54 7.66 -17.06
N LEU A 204 23.41 7.70 -16.34
CA LEU A 204 23.38 7.59 -14.88
C LEU A 204 22.76 6.26 -14.41
N PHE A 205 22.36 5.38 -15.34
CA PHE A 205 21.58 4.17 -15.03
C PHE A 205 20.32 4.46 -14.20
N LEU A 206 19.78 5.68 -14.33
CA LEU A 206 18.60 6.16 -13.62
C LEU A 206 17.46 6.33 -14.62
N ASN A 207 16.34 5.66 -14.36
CA ASN A 207 15.13 5.85 -15.13
C ASN A 207 14.10 6.57 -14.24
N PRO A 208 13.96 7.90 -14.36
CA PRO A 208 12.93 8.61 -13.64
C PRO A 208 11.55 8.17 -14.12
N TYR A 209 10.59 8.18 -13.20
CA TYR A 209 9.22 7.86 -13.52
C TYR A 209 8.23 8.72 -12.73
N LEU A 210 7.06 8.89 -13.33
CA LEU A 210 5.86 9.40 -12.69
C LEU A 210 4.93 8.22 -12.44
N MET A 211 4.24 8.18 -11.30
CA MET A 211 3.30 7.12 -10.98
C MET A 211 2.06 7.68 -10.31
N ILE A 212 0.89 7.17 -10.69
CA ILE A 212 -0.37 7.44 -10.01
C ILE A 212 -0.79 6.14 -9.33
N LYS A 213 -1.10 6.19 -8.03
CA LYS A 213 -1.65 5.04 -7.29
C LYS A 213 -3.09 5.33 -6.91
N LEU A 214 -3.95 4.34 -7.10
CA LEU A 214 -5.30 4.26 -6.55
C LEU A 214 -5.31 3.09 -5.58
N GLU A 215 -5.00 3.38 -4.32
CA GLU A 215 -4.73 2.38 -3.30
C GLU A 215 -5.30 2.83 -1.95
N GLY A 216 -5.87 1.87 -1.23
CA GLY A 216 -6.38 2.06 0.12
C GLY A 216 -6.21 0.81 0.97
N ALA A 217 -6.20 1.00 2.28
CA ALA A 217 -6.07 -0.05 3.27
C ALA A 217 -7.08 0.16 4.39
N LYS A 218 -7.74 -0.91 4.81
CA LYS A 218 -8.71 -0.89 5.90
C LYS A 218 -8.08 -1.43 7.16
N GLU A 219 -8.39 -0.82 8.29
CA GLU A 219 -7.97 -1.31 9.59
C GLU A 219 -8.51 -2.73 9.84
N VAL A 220 -7.61 -3.62 10.25
CA VAL A 220 -7.92 -5.01 10.61
C VAL A 220 -7.68 -5.33 12.08
N ASN A 221 -6.88 -4.51 12.77
CA ASN A 221 -6.54 -4.67 14.17
C ASN A 221 -6.14 -3.32 14.78
N SER A 222 -6.45 -3.12 16.06
CA SER A 222 -6.07 -1.92 16.80
C SER A 222 -5.68 -2.27 18.23
N SER A 223 -4.64 -1.61 18.76
CA SER A 223 -4.31 -1.73 20.19
C SER A 223 -5.10 -0.75 21.06
N SER A 224 -6.08 -0.04 20.51
CA SER A 224 -6.96 0.82 21.29
C SER A 224 -7.73 -0.01 22.32
N PRO A 225 -7.78 0.38 23.61
CA PRO A 225 -8.56 -0.34 24.61
C PRO A 225 -10.06 -0.28 24.32
N TYR A 226 -10.48 0.63 23.44
CA TYR A 226 -11.85 0.78 23.00
C TYR A 226 -12.15 0.05 21.68
N GLU A 227 -11.26 -0.85 21.23
CA GLU A 227 -11.47 -1.56 19.96
C GLU A 227 -12.79 -2.34 19.92
N ALA A 228 -13.25 -2.85 21.07
CA ALA A 228 -14.48 -3.63 21.14
C ALA A 228 -15.76 -2.79 21.00
N VAL A 229 -15.68 -1.48 21.26
CA VAL A 229 -16.87 -0.64 21.44
C VAL A 229 -17.10 0.36 20.32
N TRP A 230 -16.10 0.58 19.46
CA TRP A 230 -16.28 1.35 18.22
C TRP A 230 -16.73 0.44 17.05
N SER A 231 -17.63 0.91 16.20
CA SER A 231 -18.04 0.16 14.99
C SER A 231 -17.24 0.58 13.75
N LYS A 232 -16.65 1.78 13.79
CA LYS A 232 -15.98 2.40 12.63
C LYS A 232 -14.52 1.99 12.57
N LYS A 233 -14.11 1.42 11.43
CA LYS A 233 -12.72 1.08 11.09
C LYS A 233 -12.11 2.20 10.26
N VAL A 234 -10.87 2.60 10.56
CA VAL A 234 -10.16 3.65 9.83
C VAL A 234 -9.70 3.12 8.47
N ASN A 235 -9.87 3.95 7.43
CA ASN A 235 -9.25 3.71 6.14
C ASN A 235 -8.02 4.60 5.96
N LEU A 236 -6.93 3.99 5.51
CA LEU A 236 -5.71 4.67 5.16
C LEU A 236 -5.54 4.67 3.64
N TRP A 237 -5.41 5.85 3.05
CA TRP A 237 -5.36 6.00 1.60
C TRP A 237 -3.94 6.26 1.12
N PHE A 238 -3.41 5.38 0.28
CA PHE A 238 -2.13 5.59 -0.43
C PHE A 238 -2.35 6.16 -1.83
N THR A 239 -3.56 6.65 -2.09
CA THR A 239 -3.98 7.23 -3.36
C THR A 239 -3.33 8.57 -3.57
N GLY A 240 -2.64 8.76 -4.69
CA GLY A 240 -1.88 9.98 -4.93
C GLY A 240 -0.93 9.90 -6.12
N VAL A 241 -0.11 10.94 -6.23
CA VAL A 241 0.91 11.10 -7.27
C VAL A 241 2.29 10.86 -6.67
N TYR A 242 3.10 10.09 -7.38
CA TYR A 242 4.41 9.64 -6.97
C TYR A 242 5.43 9.99 -8.05
N VAL A 243 6.60 10.45 -7.62
CA VAL A 243 7.76 10.66 -8.48
C VAL A 243 8.91 9.82 -7.95
N GLY A 244 9.68 9.21 -8.83
CA GLY A 244 10.74 8.33 -8.42
C GLY A 244 11.76 8.05 -9.51
N PHE A 245 12.70 7.20 -9.19
CA PHE A 245 13.70 6.68 -10.13
C PHE A 245 13.93 5.19 -9.87
N SER A 246 14.25 4.46 -10.93
CA SER A 246 14.68 3.06 -10.86
C SER A 246 16.11 2.90 -11.37
N ILE A 247 16.87 2.01 -10.73
CA ILE A 247 18.23 1.59 -11.09
C ILE A 247 18.18 0.10 -11.41
N GLY A 248 18.87 -0.36 -12.46
CA GLY A 248 19.04 -1.80 -12.75
C GLY A 248 18.18 -2.37 -13.90
N ASN A 249 17.75 -1.53 -14.85
CA ASN A 249 17.13 -2.00 -16.09
C ASN A 249 18.19 -2.50 -17.08
#